data_AF-A0A931WW18-F1
#
_entry.id   AF-A0A931WW18-F1
#
_cell.length_a   1.000
_cell.length_b   1.000
_cell.length_c   1.000
_cell.angle_alpha   90.00
_cell.angle_beta   90.00
_cell.angle_gamma   90.00
#
_symmetry.space_group_name_H-M   'P 1'
#
loop_
_entity.id
_entity.type
_entity.pdbx_description
1 polymer ?
#
loop_
_entity_poly.entity_id
_entity_poly.type
_entity_poly.pdbx_seq_one_letter_code
_entity_poly.pdbx_strand_id
1 'polypeptide(L)' 'MGEGIEDATTDTFAADSPMGASREDSALEILKRRYARGDISKEEYEEKKRDLL' A
#
# COMPACT_ATOMS: atom_id res chain seq x y z
N MET A 1 -27.95 -41.00 3.63
CA MET A 1 -27.94 -39.71 2.91
C MET A 1 -27.76 -38.60 3.92
N GLY A 2 -26.55 -38.06 4.03
CA GLY A 2 -26.22 -36.96 4.94
C GLY A 2 -25.14 -36.15 4.25
N GLU A 3 -25.54 -35.42 3.22
CA GLU A 3 -24.66 -34.56 2.44
C GLU A 3 -24.95 -33.12 2.84
N GLY A 4 -23.88 -32.42 3.20
CA GLY A 4 -23.89 -31.03 3.67
C GLY A 4 -22.45 -30.61 3.94
N ILE A 5 -21.61 -30.82 2.92
CA ILE A 5 -20.25 -30.30 2.85
C ILE A 5 -20.28 -28.78 2.61
N GLU A 6 -19.20 -28.14 3.06
CA GLU A 6 -18.72 -26.79 2.78
C GLU A 6 -19.52 -25.57 3.29
N ASP A 7 -19.15 -25.16 4.51
CA ASP A 7 -19.13 -23.75 4.94
C ASP A 7 -18.18 -23.00 3.98
N ALA A 8 -18.73 -22.54 2.87
CA ALA A 8 -18.02 -21.83 1.83
C ALA A 8 -17.51 -20.49 2.38
N THR A 9 -16.19 -20.43 2.53
CA THR A 9 -15.33 -19.26 2.34
C THR A 9 -15.96 -17.91 2.72
N THR A 10 -15.59 -17.43 3.91
CA THR A 10 -15.08 -16.06 4.11
C THR A 10 -15.52 -15.05 3.05
N ASP A 11 -16.76 -14.57 3.18
CA ASP A 11 -17.20 -13.33 2.53
C ASP A 11 -16.42 -12.19 3.18
N THR A 12 -15.22 -12.02 2.65
CA THR A 12 -14.30 -10.95 2.99
C THR A 12 -14.98 -9.70 2.48
N PHE A 13 -15.62 -8.97 3.40
CA PHE A 13 -16.24 -7.67 3.19
C PHE A 13 -15.34 -6.77 2.33
N ALA A 14 -15.59 -6.83 1.02
CA ALA A 14 -15.07 -5.94 0.02
C ALA A 14 -16.12 -4.86 -0.19
N ALA A 15 -16.02 -3.76 0.55
CA ALA A 15 -16.43 -2.44 0.08
C ALA A 15 -16.15 -1.41 1.18
N ASP A 16 -15.44 -0.36 0.78
CA ASP A 16 -15.21 0.88 1.53
C ASP A 16 -14.05 0.89 2.54
N SER A 17 -12.83 0.88 1.99
CA SER A 17 -11.77 1.67 2.61
C SER A 17 -11.30 2.69 1.57
N PRO A 18 -11.32 4.01 1.84
CA PRO A 18 -10.84 5.06 0.93
C PRO A 18 -9.30 5.02 0.86
N MET A 19 -8.74 3.91 0.43
CA MET A 19 -7.32 3.58 0.48
C MET A 19 -6.62 3.95 -0.84
N GLY A 20 -6.99 5.10 -1.41
CA GLY A 20 -6.36 5.66 -2.62
C GLY A 20 -5.44 6.83 -2.30
N ALA A 21 -5.96 7.85 -1.61
CA ALA A 21 -5.29 9.15 -1.54
C ALA A 21 -4.26 9.32 -0.39
N SER A 22 -4.24 8.44 0.61
CA SER A 22 -3.36 8.60 1.79
C SER A 22 -2.06 7.77 1.73
N ARG A 23 -2.00 6.79 0.83
CA ARG A 23 -0.79 5.96 0.66
C ARG A 23 0.32 6.73 -0.06
N GLU A 24 -0.06 7.58 -1.00
CA GLU A 24 0.85 8.43 -1.79
C GLU A 24 1.57 9.43 -0.87
N ASP A 25 0.82 10.12 0.00
CA ASP A 25 1.37 11.06 0.99
C ASP A 25 2.31 10.35 1.97
N SER A 26 1.90 9.17 2.45
CA SER A 26 2.73 8.33 3.33
C SER A 26 4.02 7.87 2.65
N ALA A 27 3.96 7.50 1.37
CA ALA A 27 5.11 7.02 0.62
C ALA A 27 6.12 8.15 0.36
N LEU A 28 5.67 9.34 -0.04
CA LEU A 28 6.53 10.52 -0.21
C LEU A 28 7.21 10.94 1.09
N GLU A 29 6.49 10.90 2.21
CA GLU A 29 7.05 11.20 3.53
C GLU A 29 8.11 10.17 3.97
N ILE A 30 7.90 8.88 3.68
CA ILE A 30 8.89 7.82 3.95
C ILE A 30 10.16 8.05 3.12
N LEU A 31 10.02 8.38 1.84
CA LEU A 31 11.16 8.68 0.96
C LEU A 31 11.97 9.87 1.48
N LYS A 32 11.29 10.93 1.91
CA LYS A 32 11.93 12.14 2.45
C LYS A 32 12.74 11.85 3.71
N ARG A 33 12.19 11.03 4.62
CA ARG A 33 12.89 10.59 5.84
C ARG A 33 14.13 9.76 5.53
N ARG A 34 14.05 8.84 4.57
CA ARG A 34 15.19 8.01 4.13
C ARG A 34 16.27 8.85 3.45
N TYR A 35 15.89 9.82 2.63
CA TYR A 35 16.83 10.74 1.99
C TYR A 35 17.56 11.60 3.04
N ALA A 36 16.84 12.14 4.03
CA ALA A 36 17.44 12.90 5.12
C ALA A 36 18.40 12.07 5.99
N ARG A 37 18.13 10.76 6.13
CA ARG A 37 19.01 9.81 6.82
C ARG A 37 20.20 9.34 5.98
N GLY A 38 20.15 9.53 4.66
CA GLY A 38 21.13 9.01 3.71
C GLY A 38 20.93 7.53 3.34
N ASP A 39 19.77 6.95 3.65
CA ASP A 39 19.40 5.58 3.27
C ASP A 39 19.14 5.45 1.76
N ILE A 40 18.80 6.55 1.08
CA ILE A 40 18.60 6.61 -0.38
C ILE A 40 19.31 7.82 -0.98
N SER A 41 19.79 7.66 -2.21
CA SER A 41 20.37 8.74 -3.00
C SER A 41 19.30 9.69 -3.54
N LYS A 42 19.74 10.87 -4.00
CA LYS A 42 18.84 11.86 -4.64
C LYS A 42 18.11 11.26 -5.85
N GLU A 43 18.81 10.46 -6.67
CA GLU A 43 18.25 9.75 -7.83
C GLU A 43 17.07 8.84 -7.44
N GLU A 44 17.30 7.94 -6.47
CA GLU A 44 16.28 7.05 -5.90
C GLU A 44 15.06 7.79 -5.32
N TYR A 45 15.30 8.93 -4.66
CA TYR A 45 14.22 9.77 -4.15
C TYR A 45 13.39 10.38 -5.29
N GLU A 46 14.05 10.88 -6.34
CA GLU A 46 13.39 11.49 -7.49
C GLU A 46 12.60 10.47 -8.30
N GLU A 47 13.15 9.28 -8.59
CA GLU A 47 12.43 8.22 -9.31
C GLU A 47 11.16 7.77 -8.58
N LYS A 48 11.27 7.43 -7.30
CA LYS A 48 10.11 7.00 -6.50
C LYS A 48 9.11 8.12 -6.29
N LYS A 49 9.58 9.37 -6.17
CA LYS A 49 8.68 10.53 -6.11
C LYS A 49 7.88 10.70 -7.40
N ARG A 50 8.46 10.42 -8.58
CA ARG A 50 7.76 10.48 -9.87
C ARG A 50 6.81 9.30 -10.09
N ASP A 51 7.11 8.15 -9.53
CA ASP A 51 6.23 6.97 -9.56
C ASP A 51 4.96 7.16 -8.71
N LEU A 52 5.06 7.98 -7.64
CA LEU A 52 3.98 8.30 -6.70
C LEU A 52 3.13 9.53 -7.09
N LEU A 53 3.32 10.09 -8.28
CA LEU A 53 2.75 11.37 -8.74
C LEU A 53 2.05 11.20 -10.09
#